data_AF-A0A7S1DQ75-F1
#
_entry.id   AF-A0A7S1DQ75-F1
#
_cell.length_a   1.000
_cell.length_b   1.000
_cell.length_c   1.000
_cell.angle_alpha   90.00
_cell.angle_beta   90.00
_cell.angle_gamma   90.00
#
_symmetry.space_group_name_H-M   'P 1'
#
loop_
_entity.id
_entity.type
_entity.pdbx_description
1 polymer ?
#
loop_
_entity_poly.entity_id
_entity_poly.type
_entity_poly.pdbx_seq_one_letter_code
_entity_poly.pdbx_strand_id
1 'polypeptide(L)'
;ARWRGGELDQCADGISQIERHAEQLGKYVKDLDKRGANIPQLLRKVEEEMDSGRYLTEETGKYLKGRLRETDLSKMTRHRLEKLARQFEATGGRFEAVSRTVLEKQRQLSGTLADQERGEAGGAA
;
A
#
# COMPACT_ATOMS: atom_id res chain seq x y z
N ALA A 1 16.66 16.77 -4.62
CA ALA A 1 15.51 17.08 -3.75
C ALA A 1 14.36 17.56 -4.63
N ARG A 2 13.33 16.71 -4.83
CA ARG A 2 12.24 16.91 -5.82
C ARG A 2 11.10 17.81 -5.31
N TRP A 3 11.27 18.44 -4.14
CA TRP A 3 10.27 19.28 -3.50
C TRP A 3 10.67 20.75 -3.69
N ARG A 4 10.19 21.40 -4.76
CA ARG A 4 10.20 22.87 -4.93
C ARG A 4 8.84 23.30 -5.49
N GLY A 5 8.10 24.08 -4.70
CA GLY A 5 6.76 24.61 -5.01
C GLY A 5 5.62 23.79 -4.39
N GLY A 6 4.81 24.40 -3.52
CA GLY A 6 3.60 23.81 -2.93
C GLY A 6 3.82 22.51 -2.14
N GLU A 7 4.81 22.46 -1.25
CA GLU A 7 5.21 21.20 -0.58
C GLU A 7 4.08 20.53 0.23
N LEU A 8 3.12 21.31 0.73
CA LEU A 8 1.93 20.78 1.40
C LEU A 8 0.95 20.11 0.43
N ASP A 9 0.77 20.66 -0.77
CA ASP A 9 -0.08 20.09 -1.81
C ASP A 9 0.54 18.80 -2.35
N GLN A 10 1.86 18.77 -2.53
CA GLN A 10 2.58 17.54 -2.91
C GLN A 10 2.46 16.45 -1.83
N CYS A 11 2.51 16.82 -0.55
CA CYS A 11 2.26 15.88 0.54
C CYS A 11 0.81 15.36 0.53
N ALA A 12 -0.17 16.23 0.29
CA ALA A 12 -1.57 15.85 0.21
C ALA A 12 -1.85 14.92 -0.99
N ASP A 13 -1.19 15.17 -2.12
CA ASP A 13 -1.24 14.28 -3.28
C ASP A 13 -0.59 12.92 -2.99
N GLY A 14 0.56 12.91 -2.29
CA GLY A 14 1.20 11.68 -1.80
C GLY A 14 0.26 10.83 -0.94
N ILE A 15 -0.41 11.44 0.03
CA ILE A 15 -1.44 10.76 0.85
C ILE A 15 -2.56 10.20 -0.03
N SER A 16 -3.04 11.01 -0.99
CA SER A 16 -4.12 10.61 -1.91
C SER A 16 -3.70 9.47 -2.86
N GLN A 17 -2.42 9.39 -3.24
CA GLN A 17 -1.87 8.28 -4.01
C GLN A 17 -1.77 7.00 -3.16
N ILE A 18 -1.35 7.10 -1.90
CA ILE A 18 -1.33 5.95 -0.98
C ILE A 18 -2.74 5.35 -0.80
N GLU A 19 -3.77 6.20 -0.64
CA GLU A 19 -5.16 5.71 -0.55
C GLU A 19 -5.57 4.98 -1.85
N ARG A 20 -5.23 5.53 -3.02
CA ARG A 20 -5.50 4.87 -4.31
C ARG A 20 -4.83 3.50 -4.40
N HIS A 21 -3.58 3.36 -3.97
CA HIS A 21 -2.90 2.06 -3.92
C HIS A 21 -3.61 1.09 -2.97
N ALA A 22 -4.06 1.55 -1.80
CA ALA A 22 -4.84 0.72 -0.86
C ALA A 22 -6.16 0.24 -1.49
N GLU A 23 -6.87 1.11 -2.21
CA GLU A 23 -8.11 0.76 -2.91
C GLU A 23 -7.86 -0.26 -4.04
N GLN A 24 -6.79 -0.09 -4.82
CA GLN A 24 -6.43 -1.03 -5.90
C GLN A 24 -6.05 -2.40 -5.35
N LEU A 25 -5.23 -2.45 -4.30
CA LEU A 25 -4.92 -3.69 -3.59
C LEU A 25 -6.21 -4.37 -3.07
N GLY A 26 -7.13 -3.61 -2.49
CA GLY A 26 -8.42 -4.13 -2.06
C GLY A 26 -9.28 -4.71 -3.20
N LYS A 27 -9.16 -4.17 -4.43
CA LYS A 27 -9.81 -4.73 -5.62
C LYS A 27 -9.13 -6.03 -6.05
N TYR A 28 -7.81 -6.05 -6.13
CA TYR A 28 -7.07 -7.26 -6.50
C TYR A 28 -7.30 -8.41 -5.53
N VAL A 29 -7.39 -8.13 -4.22
CA VAL A 29 -7.76 -9.11 -3.19
C VAL A 29 -9.10 -9.78 -3.51
N LYS A 30 -10.11 -9.01 -3.93
CA LYS A 30 -11.42 -9.54 -4.30
C LYS A 30 -11.36 -10.32 -5.63
N ASP A 31 -10.51 -9.89 -6.55
CA ASP A 31 -10.34 -10.54 -7.84
C ASP A 31 -9.59 -11.88 -7.72
N LEU A 32 -8.71 -12.03 -6.73
CA LEU A 32 -8.04 -13.30 -6.43
C LEU A 32 -9.03 -14.41 -6.05
N ASP A 33 -10.21 -14.07 -5.51
CA ASP A 33 -11.26 -15.04 -5.18
C ASP A 33 -12.16 -15.39 -6.38
N LYS A 34 -12.03 -14.70 -7.51
CA LYS A 34 -12.90 -14.95 -8.68
C LYS A 34 -12.49 -16.21 -9.42
N ARG A 35 -13.47 -17.04 -9.75
CA ARG A 35 -13.27 -18.22 -10.60
C ARG A 35 -12.75 -17.80 -11.99
N GLY A 36 -11.65 -18.40 -12.42
CA GLY A 36 -11.00 -18.10 -13.70
C GLY A 36 -10.08 -16.87 -13.68
N ALA A 37 -9.79 -16.32 -12.51
CA ALA A 37 -8.81 -15.25 -12.38
C ALA A 37 -7.41 -15.72 -12.81
N ASN A 38 -6.69 -14.86 -13.53
CA ASN A 38 -5.27 -15.07 -13.83
C ASN A 38 -4.43 -14.73 -12.59
N ILE A 39 -4.32 -15.70 -11.68
CA ILE A 39 -3.66 -15.53 -10.38
C ILE A 39 -2.22 -14.98 -10.53
N PRO A 40 -1.33 -15.55 -11.36
CA PRO A 40 0.03 -15.03 -11.51
C PRO A 40 0.08 -13.55 -11.93
N GLN A 41 -0.80 -13.14 -12.85
CA GLN A 41 -0.85 -11.74 -13.30
C GLN A 41 -1.39 -10.81 -12.22
N LEU A 42 -2.40 -11.24 -11.46
CA LEU A 42 -2.93 -10.46 -10.34
C LEU A 42 -1.91 -10.30 -9.22
N LEU A 43 -1.15 -11.35 -8.91
CA LEU A 43 -0.08 -11.32 -7.92
C LEU A 43 1.01 -10.31 -8.30
N ARG A 44 1.42 -10.26 -9.57
CA ARG A 44 2.39 -9.26 -10.04
C ARG A 44 1.88 -7.82 -9.86
N LYS A 45 0.62 -7.56 -10.24
CA LYS A 45 0.02 -6.23 -10.05
C LYS A 45 -0.06 -5.84 -8.59
N VAL A 46 -0.39 -6.81 -7.73
CA VAL A 46 -0.37 -6.63 -6.29
C VAL A 46 1.02 -6.21 -5.79
N GLU A 47 2.07 -6.89 -6.23
CA GLU A 47 3.46 -6.55 -5.85
C GLU A 47 3.80 -5.12 -6.30
N GLU A 48 3.46 -4.75 -7.54
CA GLU A 48 3.68 -3.40 -8.09
C GLU A 48 2.98 -2.30 -7.27
N GLU A 49 1.72 -2.53 -6.88
CA GLU A 49 0.96 -1.59 -6.03
C GLU A 49 1.50 -1.53 -4.60
N MET A 50 1.93 -2.67 -4.03
CA MET A 50 2.53 -2.72 -2.69
C MET A 50 3.86 -1.97 -2.64
N ASP A 51 4.72 -2.14 -3.64
CA ASP A 51 6.01 -1.46 -3.71
C ASP A 51 5.83 0.04 -3.94
N SER A 52 4.95 0.43 -4.86
CA SER A 52 4.64 1.84 -5.13
C SER A 52 4.03 2.53 -3.90
N GLY A 53 3.04 1.90 -3.27
CA GLY A 53 2.41 2.42 -2.06
C GLY A 53 3.37 2.50 -0.88
N ARG A 54 4.27 1.52 -0.71
CA ARG A 54 5.31 1.56 0.33
C ARG A 54 6.28 2.71 0.12
N TYR A 55 6.79 2.87 -1.10
CA TYR A 55 7.70 3.96 -1.44
C TYR A 55 7.08 5.33 -1.14
N LEU A 56 5.83 5.55 -1.57
CA LEU A 56 5.11 6.79 -1.29
C LEU A 56 4.86 7.00 0.20
N THR A 57 4.54 5.94 0.93
CA THR A 57 4.35 6.00 2.39
C THR A 57 5.63 6.43 3.09
N GLU A 58 6.77 5.86 2.71
CA GLU A 58 8.07 6.23 3.27
C GLU A 58 8.45 7.68 2.97
N GLU A 59 8.34 8.11 1.71
CA GLU A 59 8.71 9.46 1.31
C GLU A 59 7.79 10.52 1.94
N THR A 60 6.48 10.27 1.95
CA THR A 60 5.49 11.18 2.57
C THR A 60 5.70 11.24 4.08
N GLY A 61 5.96 10.11 4.72
CA GLY A 61 6.26 10.05 6.16
C GLY A 61 7.54 10.78 6.53
N LYS A 62 8.62 10.61 5.75
CA LYS A 62 9.88 11.36 5.95
C LYS A 62 9.66 12.86 5.81
N TYR A 63 8.91 13.29 4.80
CA TYR A 63 8.58 14.70 4.60
C TYR A 63 7.80 15.27 5.81
N LEU A 64 6.70 14.63 6.20
CA LEU A 64 5.88 15.08 7.35
C LEU A 64 6.71 15.16 8.64
N LYS A 65 7.51 14.12 8.92
CA LYS A 65 8.39 14.08 10.09
C LYS A 65 9.45 15.18 10.06
N GLY A 66 10.03 15.44 8.88
CA GLY A 66 11.00 16.51 8.68
C GLY A 66 10.37 17.89 8.95
N ARG A 67 9.23 18.18 8.31
CA ARG A 67 8.55 19.47 8.45
C ARG A 67 8.03 19.71 9.87
N LEU A 68 7.43 18.70 10.51
CA LEU A 68 6.89 18.86 11.88
C LEU A 68 7.98 19.13 12.95
N ARG A 69 9.24 18.77 12.66
CA ARG A 69 10.39 19.08 13.53
C ARG A 69 10.86 20.52 13.42
N GLU A 70 10.46 21.26 12.38
CA GLU A 70 10.85 22.65 12.23
C GLU A 70 10.18 23.54 13.28
N THR A 71 10.99 24.31 14.00
CA THR A 71 10.56 25.18 15.08
C THR A 71 9.89 26.46 14.59
N ASP A 72 10.30 26.95 13.41
CA ASP A 72 9.95 28.29 12.90
C ASP A 72 8.74 28.30 11.96
N LEU A 73 7.88 27.28 12.05
CA LEU A 73 6.65 27.22 11.26
C LEU A 73 5.59 28.18 11.79
N SER A 74 4.92 28.89 10.88
CA SER A 74 3.71 29.64 11.25
C SER A 74 2.65 28.72 11.88
N LYS A 75 1.85 29.24 12.81
CA LYS A 75 0.75 28.48 13.45
C LYS A 75 -0.18 27.84 12.41
N MET A 76 -0.46 28.56 11.32
CA MET A 76 -1.31 28.07 10.23
C MET A 76 -0.65 26.90 9.48
N THR A 77 0.64 27.01 9.18
CA THR A 77 1.40 25.93 8.50
C THR A 77 1.48 24.68 9.38
N ARG A 78 1.80 24.85 10.67
CA ARG A 78 1.86 23.76 11.65
C ARG A 78 0.52 23.04 11.76
N HIS A 79 -0.59 23.78 11.88
CA HIS A 79 -1.93 23.19 11.94
C HIS A 79 -2.26 22.38 10.68
N ARG A 80 -1.91 22.88 9.49
CA ARG A 80 -2.10 22.15 8.23
C ARG A 80 -1.27 20.87 8.16
N LEU A 81 0.00 20.92 8.60
CA LEU A 81 0.87 19.74 8.67
C LEU A 81 0.33 18.69 9.64
N GLU A 82 -0.15 19.09 10.82
CA GLU A 82 -0.77 18.17 11.79
C GLU A 82 -2.05 17.53 11.25
N LYS A 83 -2.82 18.26 10.43
CA LYS A 83 -3.99 17.70 9.75
C LYS A 83 -3.57 16.66 8.71
N LEU A 84 -2.57 16.97 7.89
CA LEU A 84 -2.01 16.04 6.91
C LEU A 84 -1.39 14.82 7.59
N ALA A 85 -0.70 14.97 8.71
CA ALA A 85 -0.12 13.87 9.47
C ALA A 85 -1.19 12.89 9.97
N ARG A 86 -2.30 13.40 10.52
CA ARG A 86 -3.43 12.55 10.93
C ARG A 86 -4.08 11.84 9.74
N GLN A 87 -4.21 12.50 8.59
CA GLN A 87 -4.71 11.86 7.38
C GLN A 87 -3.75 10.78 6.88
N PHE A 88 -2.45 11.06 6.88
CA PHE A 88 -1.40 10.11 6.54
C PHE A 88 -1.41 8.89 7.46
N GLU A 89 -1.54 9.04 8.77
CA GLU A 89 -1.65 7.92 9.70
C GLU A 89 -2.87 7.05 9.42
N ALA A 90 -4.04 7.67 9.17
CA ALA A 90 -5.26 6.93 8.85
C ALA A 90 -5.14 6.15 7.51
N THR A 91 -4.66 6.82 6.46
CA THR A 91 -4.48 6.21 5.13
C THR A 91 -3.36 5.17 5.13
N GLY A 92 -2.23 5.44 5.78
CA GLY A 92 -1.14 4.50 5.96
C GLY A 92 -1.56 3.24 6.71
N GLY A 93 -2.37 3.39 7.77
CA GLY A 93 -2.95 2.26 8.49
C GLY A 93 -3.88 1.40 7.63
N ARG A 94 -4.69 2.02 6.77
CA ARG A 94 -5.53 1.28 5.80
C ARG A 94 -4.68 0.53 4.77
N PHE A 95 -3.68 1.20 4.20
CA PHE A 95 -2.75 0.59 3.25
C PHE A 95 -2.03 -0.61 3.88
N GLU A 96 -1.54 -0.48 5.12
CA GLU A 96 -0.90 -1.57 5.85
C GLU A 96 -1.86 -2.75 6.07
N ALA A 97 -3.09 -2.48 6.50
CA ALA A 97 -4.10 -3.51 6.77
C ALA A 97 -4.46 -4.31 5.49
N VAL A 98 -4.67 -3.61 4.38
CA VAL A 98 -4.92 -4.25 3.08
C VAL A 98 -3.70 -5.02 2.60
N SER A 99 -2.50 -4.45 2.71
CA SER A 99 -1.25 -5.13 2.33
C SER A 99 -1.04 -6.42 3.12
N ARG A 100 -1.39 -6.43 4.41
CA ARG A 100 -1.34 -7.64 5.23
C ARG A 100 -2.32 -8.71 4.74
N THR A 101 -3.56 -8.31 4.48
CA THR A 101 -4.62 -9.19 3.95
C THR A 101 -4.20 -9.84 2.63
N VAL A 102 -3.57 -9.05 1.75
CA VAL A 102 -2.98 -9.52 0.50
C VAL A 102 -1.95 -10.62 0.78
N LEU A 103 -0.93 -10.35 1.61
CA LEU A 103 0.15 -11.30 1.89
C LEU A 103 -0.36 -12.60 2.51
N GLU A 104 -1.42 -12.53 3.32
CA GLU A 104 -2.09 -13.72 3.87
C GLU A 104 -2.75 -14.54 2.76
N LYS A 105 -3.48 -13.90 1.83
CA LYS A 105 -4.06 -14.57 0.66
C LYS A 105 -3.00 -15.18 -0.25
N GLN A 106 -1.89 -14.47 -0.51
CA GLN A 106 -0.81 -15.00 -1.35
C GLN A 106 -0.22 -16.29 -0.75
N ARG A 107 -0.07 -16.34 0.58
CA ARG A 107 0.38 -17.54 1.30
C ARG A 107 -0.63 -18.69 1.19
N GLN A 108 -1.92 -18.41 1.35
CA GLN A 108 -2.99 -19.41 1.19
C GLN A 108 -2.98 -20.02 -0.21
N LEU A 109 -2.93 -19.18 -1.25
CA LEU A 109 -2.90 -19.61 -2.64
C LEU A 109 -1.65 -20.46 -2.95
N SER A 110 -0.49 -20.05 -2.45
CA SER A 110 0.77 -20.80 -2.65
C SER A 110 0.72 -22.17 -1.97
N GLY A 111 0.13 -22.26 -0.77
CA GLY A 111 -0.06 -23.53 -0.07
C GLY A 111 -1.00 -24.48 -0.82
N THR A 112 -2.15 -23.97 -1.30
CA THR A 112 -3.11 -24.78 -2.06
C THR A 112 -2.51 -25.34 -3.35
N LEU A 113 -1.73 -24.54 -4.09
CA LEU A 113 -1.05 -25.00 -5.30
C LEU A 113 -0.04 -26.12 -4.99
N ALA A 114 0.78 -25.95 -3.94
CA ALA A 114 1.75 -26.96 -3.54
C ALA A 114 1.12 -28.28 -3.05
N ASP A 115 -0.09 -28.23 -2.48
CA ASP A 115 -0.83 -29.43 -2.08
C ASP A 115 -1.51 -30.13 -3.26
N GLN A 116 -1.95 -29.38 -4.28
CA GLN A 116 -2.48 -29.97 -5.53
C GLN A 116 -1.38 -30.73 -6.28
N GLU A 117 -0.19 -30.14 -6.44
CA GLU A 117 0.94 -30.78 -7.14
C GLU A 117 1.40 -32.07 -6.43
N ARG A 118 1.32 -32.13 -5.10
CA ARG A 118 1.64 -33.34 -4.32
C ARG A 118 0.55 -34.41 -4.37
N GLY A 119 -0.72 -34.01 -4.43
CA GLY A 119 -1.85 -34.92 -4.57
C GLY A 119 -1.89 -35.61 -5.94
N GLU A 120 -1.52 -34.89 -7.01
CA GLU A 120 -1.46 -35.44 -8.37
C GLU A 120 -0.27 -36.39 -8.57
N ALA A 121 0.88 -36.13 -7.93
CA ALA A 121 2.04 -37.01 -7.99
C ALA A 121 1.86 -38.34 -7.23
N GLY A 122 0.95 -38.40 -6.24
CA GLY A 122 0.68 -39.61 -5.44
C GLY A 122 -0.39 -40.55 -6.01
N GLY A 123 -1.14 -40.12 -7.04
CA GLY A 123 -2.25 -40.89 -7.63
C GLY A 123 -1.88 -41.74 -8.85
N ALA A 124 -0.60 -41.81 -9.22
CA ALA A 124 -0.11 -42.48 -10.43
C ALA A 124 0.67 -43.78 -10.17
N ALA A 125 0.46 -44.45 -9.03
CA ALA A 125 1.11 -45.72 -8.68
C ALA A 125 0.12 -46.90 -8.71
#